data_AF-A0A517SDH5-F1
#
_entry.id   AF-A0A517SDH5-F1
#
_cell.length_a   1.000
_cell.length_b   1.000
_cell.length_c   1.000
_cell.angle_alpha   90.00
_cell.angle_beta   90.00
_cell.angle_gamma   90.00
#
_symmetry.space_group_name_H-M   'P 1'
#
loop_
_entity.id
_entity.type
_entity.pdbx_description
1 polymer ?
#
loop_
_entity_poly.entity_id
_entity_poly.type
_entity_poly.pdbx_seq_one_letter_code
_entity_poly.pdbx_strand_id
1 'polypeptide(L)'
;MSSTTKDPLGRSQRDPLLLGCVAFALVLGVVLAVPSFCNARRAARDSAHSALWHEVNQQLQGREATGAFPANLGELPLTYPDNGLPELLKLIDYRRDGNGCRVSTTLRGRALELRYGPTED
;
A
#
# COMPACT_ATOMS: atom_id res chain seq x y z
N MET A 1 38.49 -12.82 -69.38
CA MET A 1 39.18 -12.18 -68.23
C MET A 1 38.77 -10.72 -68.18
N SER A 2 37.87 -10.36 -67.28
CA SER A 2 37.73 -8.98 -66.76
C SER A 2 37.15 -9.08 -65.36
N SER A 3 37.84 -8.42 -64.44
CA SER A 3 37.77 -8.59 -62.99
C SER A 3 36.42 -8.25 -62.37
N THR A 4 36.08 -9.10 -61.41
CA THR A 4 35.38 -8.83 -60.16
C THR A 4 35.62 -7.42 -59.59
N THR A 5 34.55 -6.73 -59.21
CA THR A 5 34.55 -5.97 -57.96
C THR A 5 33.19 -6.13 -57.29
N LYS A 6 33.14 -7.15 -56.43
CA LYS A 6 32.30 -7.19 -55.24
C LYS A 6 32.71 -6.01 -54.39
N ASP A 7 31.75 -5.25 -53.90
CA ASP A 7 31.92 -4.47 -52.67
C ASP A 7 30.56 -4.28 -51.98
N PRO A 8 30.56 -4.12 -50.65
CA PRO A 8 29.92 -5.10 -49.79
C PRO A 8 28.76 -4.51 -48.97
N LEU A 9 28.12 -5.42 -48.21
CA LEU A 9 27.32 -5.11 -47.04
C LEU A 9 27.80 -3.85 -46.30
N GLY A 10 26.85 -3.04 -45.85
CA GLY A 10 27.03 -2.30 -44.61
C GLY A 10 26.92 -0.79 -44.75
N ARG A 11 25.73 -0.28 -44.49
CA ARG A 11 25.43 0.30 -43.17
C ARG A 11 23.94 0.60 -43.20
N SER A 12 23.16 -0.21 -42.47
CA SER A 12 21.91 0.28 -41.92
C SER A 12 22.29 1.51 -41.11
N GLN A 13 22.11 2.68 -41.73
CA GLN A 13 22.33 3.99 -41.16
C GLN A 13 21.28 4.10 -40.06
N ARG A 14 21.63 3.60 -38.87
CA ARG A 14 20.79 3.72 -37.68
C ARG A 14 20.80 5.19 -37.34
N ASP A 15 19.79 5.90 -37.83
CA ASP A 15 19.66 7.35 -37.66
C ASP A 15 19.80 7.67 -36.17
N PRO A 16 20.88 8.35 -35.75
CA PRO A 16 21.11 8.67 -34.35
C PRO A 16 19.98 9.55 -33.79
N LEU A 17 19.25 10.25 -34.67
CA LEU A 17 18.02 10.98 -34.37
C LEU A 17 16.88 10.06 -33.90
N LEU A 18 16.64 8.93 -34.56
CA LEU A 18 15.61 7.96 -34.15
C LEU A 18 15.96 7.35 -32.78
N LEU A 19 17.24 7.01 -32.58
CA LEU A 19 17.74 6.50 -31.29
C LEU A 19 17.61 7.54 -30.17
N GLY A 20 17.91 8.80 -30.45
CA GLY A 20 17.73 9.92 -29.52
C GLY A 20 16.26 10.15 -29.15
N CYS A 21 15.35 10.11 -30.12
CA CYS A 21 13.91 10.26 -29.88
C CYS A 21 13.33 9.11 -29.05
N VAL A 22 13.72 7.86 -29.33
CA VAL A 22 13.27 6.69 -28.55
C VAL A 22 13.83 6.75 -27.13
N ALA A 23 15.10 7.10 -26.95
CA ALA A 23 15.69 7.27 -25.63
C ALA A 23 15.00 8.40 -24.84
N PHE A 24 14.71 9.53 -25.47
CA PHE A 24 13.99 10.64 -24.85
C PHE A 24 12.56 10.24 -24.47
N ALA A 25 11.84 9.55 -25.35
CA ALA A 25 10.49 9.05 -25.08
C ALA A 25 10.47 8.03 -23.93
N LEU A 26 11.47 7.15 -23.84
CA LEU A 26 11.61 6.20 -22.73
C LEU A 26 11.90 6.91 -21.41
N VAL A 27 12.83 7.87 -21.40
CA VAL A 27 13.15 8.65 -20.19
C VAL A 27 11.91 9.44 -19.73
N LEU A 28 11.22 10.12 -20.65
CA LEU A 28 10.00 10.86 -20.34
C LEU A 28 8.90 9.92 -19.82
N GLY A 29 8.73 8.76 -20.45
CA GLY A 29 7.80 7.73 -20.02
C GLY A 29 8.08 7.23 -18.59
N VAL A 30 9.34 6.97 -18.25
CA VAL A 30 9.75 6.56 -16.89
C VAL A 30 9.51 7.68 -15.89
N VAL A 31 9.88 8.92 -16.23
CA VAL A 31 9.70 10.10 -15.34
C VAL A 31 8.22 10.34 -15.01
N LEU A 32 7.31 10.07 -15.94
CA LEU A 32 5.86 10.23 -15.72
C LEU A 32 5.21 9.00 -15.05
N ALA A 33 5.66 7.78 -15.38
CA ALA A 33 5.07 6.55 -14.88
C ALA A 33 5.46 6.23 -13.42
N VAL A 34 6.71 6.49 -13.03
CA VAL A 34 7.22 6.20 -11.68
C VAL A 34 6.45 6.93 -10.57
N PRO A 35 6.25 8.27 -10.61
CA PRO A 35 5.51 8.97 -9.56
C PRO A 35 4.05 8.50 -9.50
N SER A 36 3.44 8.20 -10.65
CA SER A 36 2.07 7.68 -10.73
C SER A 36 1.93 6.32 -10.04
N PHE A 37 2.89 5.42 -10.26
CA PHE A 37 2.93 4.11 -9.61
C PHE A 37 3.16 4.24 -8.09
N CYS A 38 4.07 5.13 -7.67
CA CYS A 38 4.31 5.39 -6.24
C CYS A 38 3.06 5.96 -5.54
N ASN A 39 2.34 6.88 -6.19
CA ASN A 39 1.12 7.48 -5.65
C ASN A 39 -0.01 6.46 -5.58
N ALA A 40 -0.19 5.62 -6.60
CA ALA A 40 -1.17 4.53 -6.59
C ALA A 40 -0.89 3.53 -5.46
N ARG A 41 0.38 3.16 -5.22
CA ARG A 41 0.75 2.26 -4.13
C ARG A 41 0.49 2.86 -2.75
N ARG A 42 0.74 4.16 -2.57
CA ARG A 42 0.40 4.87 -1.33
C ARG A 42 -1.12 4.91 -1.11
N ALA A 43 -1.88 5.25 -2.14
CA ALA A 43 -3.33 5.26 -2.08
C ALA A 43 -3.91 3.87 -1.75
N ALA A 44 -3.36 2.80 -2.35
CA ALA A 44 -3.76 1.43 -2.05
C ALA A 44 -3.47 1.06 -0.58
N ARG A 45 -2.30 1.45 -0.05
CA ARG A 45 -1.94 1.21 1.36
C ARG A 45 -2.84 1.98 2.32
N ASP A 46 -3.15 3.24 2.01
CA ASP A 46 -4.05 4.07 2.82
C ASP A 46 -5.47 3.51 2.83
N SER A 47 -5.97 3.06 1.67
CA SER A 47 -7.27 2.41 1.56
C SER A 47 -7.31 1.11 2.36
N ALA A 48 -6.30 0.26 2.23
CA ALA A 48 -6.20 -0.99 2.99
C ALA A 48 -6.12 -0.74 4.51
N HIS A 49 -5.35 0.26 4.94
CA HIS A 49 -5.26 0.65 6.34
C HIS A 49 -6.61 1.19 6.85
N SER A 50 -7.31 2.01 6.08
CA SER A 50 -8.63 2.53 6.47
C SER A 50 -9.70 1.44 6.57
N ALA A 51 -9.67 0.45 5.68
CA ALA A 51 -10.55 -0.71 5.73
C ALA A 51 -10.26 -1.58 6.96
N LEU A 52 -8.98 -1.84 7.24
CA LEU A 52 -8.55 -2.58 8.43
C LEU A 52 -8.98 -1.87 9.73
N TRP A 53 -8.78 -0.55 9.80
CA TRP A 53 -9.22 0.26 10.93
C TRP A 53 -10.73 0.14 11.16
N HIS A 54 -11.52 0.21 10.08
CA HIS A 54 -12.97 0.06 10.17
C HIS A 54 -13.38 -1.34 10.68
N GLU A 55 -12.76 -2.39 10.16
CA GLU A 55 -13.06 -3.78 10.58
C GLU A 55 -12.69 -4.04 12.04
N VAL A 56 -11.49 -3.61 12.48
CA VAL A 56 -11.07 -3.71 13.88
C VAL A 56 -12.07 -3.03 14.79
N ASN A 57 -12.49 -1.80 14.47
CA ASN A 57 -13.44 -1.05 15.27
C ASN A 57 -14.82 -1.69 15.29
N GLN A 58 -15.31 -2.21 14.17
CA GLN A 58 -16.58 -2.93 14.12
C GLN A 58 -16.56 -4.17 15.03
N GLN A 59 -15.44 -4.90 15.03
CA GLN A 59 -15.22 -6.06 15.89
C GLN A 59 -15.11 -5.69 17.38
N LEU A 60 -14.44 -4.58 17.72
CA LEU A 60 -14.33 -4.11 19.10
C LEU A 60 -15.67 -3.55 19.61
N GLN A 61 -16.39 -2.79 18.79
CA GLN A 61 -17.71 -2.26 19.13
C GLN A 61 -18.72 -3.38 19.41
N GLY A 62 -18.69 -4.48 18.66
CA GLY A 62 -19.54 -5.65 18.93
C GLY A 62 -19.26 -6.33 20.29
N ARG A 63 -18.10 -6.06 20.90
CA ARG A 63 -17.69 -6.60 22.21
C ARG A 63 -17.84 -5.58 23.34
N GLU A 64 -18.26 -4.35 23.04
CA GLU A 64 -18.39 -3.27 24.00
C GLU A 64 -19.36 -3.61 25.13
N ALA A 65 -20.52 -4.18 24.78
CA ALA A 65 -21.55 -4.57 25.75
C ALA A 65 -21.11 -5.73 26.68
N THR A 66 -20.21 -6.60 26.22
CA THR A 66 -19.78 -7.78 27.00
C THR A 66 -18.48 -7.55 27.76
N GLY A 67 -17.73 -6.49 27.43
CA GLY A 67 -16.38 -6.25 27.96
C GLY A 67 -15.36 -7.34 27.57
N ALA A 68 -15.74 -8.28 26.68
CA ALA A 68 -14.94 -9.43 26.30
C ALA A 68 -13.91 -9.06 25.21
N PHE A 69 -13.07 -8.06 25.51
CA PHE A 69 -12.04 -7.60 24.60
C PHE A 69 -10.86 -8.59 24.53
N PRO A 70 -10.27 -8.80 23.33
CA PRO A 70 -9.12 -9.69 23.16
C PRO A 70 -7.87 -9.17 23.86
N ALA A 71 -6.85 -10.00 24.05
CA ALA A 71 -5.58 -9.53 24.61
C ALA A 71 -4.76 -8.72 23.58
N ASN A 72 -4.97 -8.99 22.28
CA ASN A 72 -4.28 -8.34 21.18
C ASN A 72 -5.15 -8.33 19.90
N LEU A 73 -4.82 -7.49 18.93
CA LEU A 73 -5.55 -7.40 17.66
C LEU A 73 -5.47 -8.68 16.81
N GLY A 74 -4.46 -9.52 17.01
CA GLY A 74 -4.29 -10.78 16.26
C GLY A 74 -5.33 -11.85 16.62
N GLU A 75 -6.02 -11.70 17.74
CA GLU A 75 -7.14 -12.57 18.13
C GLU A 75 -8.47 -12.15 17.47
N LEU A 76 -8.51 -11.00 16.80
CA LEU A 76 -9.70 -10.57 16.09
C LEU A 76 -9.87 -11.40 14.80
N PRO A 77 -11.09 -11.90 14.51
CA PRO A 77 -11.38 -12.51 13.23
C PRO A 77 -11.47 -11.42 12.17
N LEU A 78 -10.34 -11.12 11.53
CA LEU A 78 -10.21 -10.11 10.47
C LEU A 78 -10.26 -10.77 9.10
N THR A 79 -11.00 -10.16 8.18
CA THR A 79 -11.27 -10.66 6.83
C THR A 79 -10.37 -9.96 5.79
N TYR A 80 -9.88 -8.74 6.07
CA TYR A 80 -9.18 -7.91 5.09
C TYR A 80 -7.68 -8.25 4.92
N PRO A 81 -7.20 -8.22 3.66
CA PRO A 81 -6.82 -9.43 2.94
C PRO A 81 -5.55 -10.05 3.54
N ASP A 82 -5.53 -11.38 3.70
CA ASP A 82 -4.45 -12.15 4.32
C ASP A 82 -4.29 -11.97 5.85
N ASN A 83 -5.38 -12.13 6.61
CA ASN A 83 -5.42 -12.09 8.09
C ASN A 83 -4.96 -10.75 8.70
N GLY A 84 -5.10 -9.64 7.97
CA GLY A 84 -4.47 -8.39 8.32
C GLY A 84 -2.95 -8.54 8.23
N LEU A 85 -2.38 -8.23 7.06
CA LEU A 85 -0.92 -8.15 6.87
C LEU A 85 -0.28 -7.63 8.16
N PRO A 86 0.60 -8.40 8.84
CA PRO A 86 1.13 -8.04 10.15
C PRO A 86 1.71 -6.62 10.19
N GLU A 87 2.21 -6.16 9.05
CA GLU A 87 2.71 -4.80 8.80
C GLU A 87 1.64 -3.69 8.87
N LEU A 88 0.38 -3.99 8.54
CA LEU A 88 -0.74 -3.05 8.68
C LEU A 88 -1.30 -3.06 10.10
N LEU A 89 -1.34 -4.22 10.77
CA LEU A 89 -1.74 -4.31 12.17
C LEU A 89 -0.78 -3.54 13.08
N LYS A 90 0.52 -3.52 12.76
CA LYS A 90 1.51 -2.66 13.43
C LYS A 90 1.23 -1.16 13.36
N LEU A 91 0.35 -0.71 12.45
CA LEU A 91 -0.04 0.70 12.35
C LEU A 91 -1.18 1.06 13.32
N ILE A 92 -1.78 0.05 13.95
CA ILE A 92 -2.88 0.21 14.89
C ILE A 92 -2.34 -0.15 16.28
N ASP A 93 -2.23 0.87 17.13
CA ASP A 93 -1.92 0.69 18.54
C ASP A 93 -3.17 0.21 19.26
N TYR A 94 -3.05 -0.91 19.96
CA TYR A 94 -4.11 -1.48 20.76
C TYR A 94 -3.64 -1.70 22.19
N ARG A 95 -4.47 -1.30 23.15
CA ARG A 95 -4.23 -1.56 24.56
C ARG A 95 -5.53 -1.93 25.24
N ARG A 96 -5.56 -3.10 25.87
CA ARG A 96 -6.65 -3.47 26.78
C ARG A 96 -6.48 -2.74 28.12
N ASP A 97 -7.59 -2.29 28.69
CA ASP A 97 -7.64 -1.60 29.97
C ASP A 97 -8.80 -2.16 30.81
N GLY A 98 -8.52 -3.20 31.59
CA GLY A 98 -9.52 -3.95 32.35
C GLY A 98 -10.62 -4.55 31.47
N ASN A 99 -11.85 -4.06 31.67
CA ASN A 99 -13.03 -4.43 30.88
C ASN A 99 -13.23 -3.55 29.63
N GLY A 100 -12.34 -2.59 29.38
CA GLY A 100 -12.32 -1.76 28.20
C GLY A 100 -11.10 -2.00 27.32
N CYS A 101 -11.02 -1.26 26.22
CA CYS A 101 -9.84 -1.17 25.39
C CYS A 101 -9.73 0.20 24.73
N ARG A 102 -8.49 0.55 24.41
CA ARG A 102 -8.11 1.74 23.65
C ARG A 102 -7.48 1.28 22.34
N VAL A 103 -7.89 1.91 21.26
CA VAL A 103 -7.32 1.66 19.95
C VAL A 103 -7.00 2.99 19.28
N SER A 104 -5.81 3.12 18.71
CA SER A 104 -5.36 4.34 18.04
C SER A 104 -4.60 4.04 16.78
N THR A 105 -4.65 4.96 15.81
CA THR A 105 -3.91 4.86 14.56
C THR A 105 -3.62 6.24 13.99
N THR A 106 -2.74 6.31 12.99
CA THR A 106 -2.60 7.48 12.12
C THR A 106 -3.08 7.15 10.71
N LEU A 107 -4.23 7.72 10.32
CA LEU A 107 -4.77 7.61 8.95
C LEU A 107 -4.56 8.92 8.19
N ARG A 108 -3.85 8.87 7.07
CA ARG A 108 -3.60 10.03 6.19
C ARG A 108 -3.05 11.25 6.95
N GLY A 109 -2.16 11.01 7.91
CA GLY A 109 -1.56 12.06 8.75
C GLY A 109 -2.44 12.59 9.88
N ARG A 110 -3.61 11.98 10.13
CA ARG A 110 -4.47 12.30 11.27
C ARG A 110 -4.42 11.20 12.31
N ALA A 111 -4.09 11.57 13.54
CA ALA A 111 -4.22 10.66 14.68
C ALA A 111 -5.70 10.45 14.99
N LEU A 112 -6.11 9.19 15.07
CA LEU A 112 -7.43 8.75 15.48
C LEU A 112 -7.28 7.89 16.71
N GLU A 113 -8.15 8.08 17.68
CA GLU A 113 -8.21 7.29 18.91
C GLU A 113 -9.67 7.00 19.24
N LEU A 114 -9.95 5.76 19.57
CA LEU A 114 -11.24 5.30 20.07
C LEU A 114 -11.02 4.50 21.36
N ARG A 115 -12.00 4.61 22.25
CA ARG A 115 -12.06 3.85 23.50
C ARG A 115 -13.39 3.13 23.54
N TYR A 116 -13.32 1.85 23.90
CA TYR A 116 -14.47 0.97 24.03
C TYR A 116 -14.46 0.40 25.44
N GLY A 117 -15.63 0.17 26.01
CA GLY A 117 -15.75 -0.43 27.33
C GLY A 117 -17.10 -0.11 27.95
N PRO A 118 -17.53 -0.87 28.95
CA PRO A 118 -18.69 -0.48 29.73
C PRO A 118 -18.37 0.85 30.40
N THR A 119 -19.12 1.89 30.05
CA THR A 119 -19.12 3.14 30.80
C THR A 119 -19.60 2.80 32.20
N GLU A 120 -18.73 2.91 33.21
CA GLU A 120 -19.19 2.92 34.60
C GLU A 120 -19.97 4.22 34.80
N ASP A 121 -21.29 4.17 34.62
CA ASP A 121 -22.24 5.12 35.18
C ASP A 121 -22.39 4.89 36.70
#